data_AF-A0A953P0C7-F1
#
_entry.id   AF-A0A953P0C7-F1
#
_cell.length_a   1.000
_cell.length_b   1.000
_cell.length_c   1.000
_cell.angle_alpha   90.00
_cell.angle_beta   90.00
_cell.angle_gamma   90.00
#
_symmetry.space_group_name_H-M   'P 1'
#
loop_
_entity.id
_entity.type
_entity.pdbx_description
1 polymer ?
#
loop_
_entity_poly.entity_id
_entity_poly.type
_entity_poly.pdbx_seq_one_letter_code
_entity_poly.pdbx_strand_id
1 'polypeptide(L)'
;MNWKSALLTAFLLPAGLFAQTNCDEGAGPLDPALPKGITTHDIIQKFSAREGAFKEALTGYSFTQDVSVQTVLGDSVDGEFRRVSNISFPGGVRQEQVTFSPLNTLRRVSMSKQDFDDIDNPNPFFLNPQGLQEYNVLYAGRQKVDELQEGPRPQAKNRKEEKDKGEWPSGSK
;
A
#
# COMPACT_ATOMS: atom_id res chain seq x y z
N MET A 1 8.06 70.07 -7.97
CA MET A 1 7.08 69.85 -6.89
C MET A 1 6.21 68.66 -7.28
N ASN A 2 6.29 67.58 -6.50
CA ASN A 2 5.40 66.40 -6.42
C ASN A 2 5.60 65.36 -7.55
N TRP A 3 6.48 64.35 -7.48
CA TRP A 3 6.56 63.22 -6.53
C TRP A 3 5.19 62.71 -6.12
N LYS A 4 4.67 61.69 -6.81
CA LYS A 4 3.88 60.58 -6.21
C LYS A 4 4.09 59.30 -7.02
N SER A 5 5.09 58.55 -6.57
CA SER A 5 5.21 57.09 -6.50
C SER A 5 4.22 56.24 -7.32
N ALA A 6 4.73 55.52 -8.33
CA ALA A 6 4.08 54.32 -8.85
C ALA A 6 4.71 53.10 -8.16
N LEU A 7 3.90 52.41 -7.34
CA LEU A 7 4.24 51.18 -6.64
C LEU A 7 4.47 50.04 -7.64
N LEU A 8 5.65 49.43 -7.59
CA LEU A 8 5.94 48.13 -8.19
C LEU A 8 5.33 47.03 -7.30
N THR A 9 4.14 46.56 -7.65
CA THR A 9 3.58 45.33 -7.07
C THR A 9 4.22 44.13 -7.77
N ALA A 10 5.24 43.55 -7.12
CA ALA A 10 5.74 42.23 -7.49
C ALA A 10 4.66 41.19 -7.17
N PHE A 11 4.05 40.61 -8.20
CA PHE A 11 3.13 39.50 -8.08
C PHE A 11 3.94 38.24 -7.75
N LEU A 12 4.11 37.96 -6.46
CA LEU A 12 4.69 36.72 -5.97
C LEU A 12 3.63 35.63 -6.17
N LEU A 13 3.70 34.92 -7.31
CA LEU A 13 2.97 33.68 -7.52
C LEU A 13 3.41 32.69 -6.44
N PRO A 14 2.52 32.16 -5.58
CA PRO A 14 2.83 30.96 -4.85
C PRO A 14 2.92 29.83 -5.87
N ALA A 15 4.15 29.45 -6.23
CA ALA A 15 4.39 28.20 -6.93
C ALA A 15 3.78 27.10 -6.06
N GLY A 16 2.72 26.47 -6.55
CA GLY A 16 2.14 25.29 -5.94
C GLY A 16 3.25 24.25 -5.81
N LEU A 17 3.76 24.07 -4.60
CA LEU A 17 4.50 22.89 -4.21
C LEU A 17 3.49 21.74 -4.25
N PHE A 18 3.32 21.15 -5.43
CA PHE A 18 2.88 19.77 -5.51
C PHE A 18 3.97 18.98 -4.79
N ALA A 19 3.69 18.57 -3.56
CA ALA A 19 4.44 17.51 -2.90
C ALA A 19 4.19 16.24 -3.71
N GLN A 20 4.91 16.07 -4.82
CA GLN A 20 5.10 14.77 -5.42
C GLN A 20 6.02 14.03 -4.46
N THR A 21 5.44 13.16 -3.62
CA THR A 21 6.23 12.16 -2.93
C THR A 21 6.87 11.29 -4.00
N ASN A 22 8.12 11.57 -4.36
CA ASN A 22 8.93 10.65 -5.13
C ASN A 22 9.13 9.42 -4.25
N CYS A 23 8.45 8.32 -4.57
CA CYS A 23 8.66 7.03 -3.90
C CYS A 23 10.10 6.47 -4.13
N ASP A 24 10.94 7.19 -4.86
CA ASP A 24 12.35 6.90 -5.14
C ASP A 24 13.34 7.83 -4.40
N GLU A 25 12.87 8.81 -3.62
CA GLU A 25 13.76 9.74 -2.91
C GLU A 25 14.41 9.03 -1.70
N GLY A 26 15.58 8.41 -1.94
CA GLY A 26 16.39 7.67 -0.93
C GLY A 26 16.85 6.29 -1.39
N ALA A 27 16.17 5.69 -2.38
CA ALA A 27 16.54 4.39 -2.92
C ALA A 27 17.47 4.57 -4.14
N GLY A 28 18.70 4.03 -4.07
CA GLY A 28 19.63 4.05 -5.21
C GLY A 28 19.08 3.28 -6.42
N PRO A 29 19.69 3.40 -7.61
CA PRO A 29 19.27 2.63 -8.79
C PRO A 29 19.32 1.13 -8.50
N LEU A 30 18.36 0.39 -9.06
CA LEU A 30 18.29 -1.05 -8.93
C LEU A 30 19.38 -1.71 -9.79
N ASP A 31 20.19 -2.58 -9.17
CA ASP A 31 21.18 -3.42 -9.84
C ASP A 31 20.54 -4.77 -10.21
N PRO A 32 20.29 -5.04 -11.50
CA PRO A 32 19.64 -6.27 -11.95
C PRO A 32 20.60 -7.48 -11.95
N ALA A 33 21.87 -7.31 -11.57
CA ALA A 33 22.84 -8.40 -11.57
C ALA A 33 22.35 -9.57 -10.70
N LEU A 34 22.52 -10.79 -11.24
CA LEU A 34 22.21 -11.99 -10.49
C LEU A 34 23.14 -12.12 -9.26
N PRO A 35 22.61 -12.58 -8.12
CA PRO A 35 23.38 -12.76 -6.91
C PRO A 35 24.49 -13.82 -7.10
N LYS A 36 25.67 -13.57 -6.53
CA LYS A 36 26.78 -14.52 -6.54
C LYS A 36 26.68 -15.45 -5.32
N GLY A 37 26.81 -16.76 -5.53
CA GLY A 37 26.85 -17.76 -4.44
C GLY A 37 25.50 -18.15 -3.83
N ILE A 38 24.39 -17.66 -4.38
CA ILE A 38 23.02 -18.08 -4.00
C ILE A 38 22.11 -17.97 -5.23
N THR A 39 21.14 -18.88 -5.37
CA THR A 39 20.17 -18.80 -6.47
C THR A 39 19.06 -17.79 -6.16
N THR A 40 18.40 -17.26 -7.20
CA THR A 40 17.23 -16.39 -7.03
C THR A 40 16.09 -17.11 -6.32
N HIS A 41 15.91 -18.41 -6.59
CA HIS A 41 14.94 -19.24 -5.90
C HIS A 41 15.23 -19.31 -4.39
N ASP A 42 16.48 -19.57 -4.00
CA ASP A 42 16.86 -19.63 -2.57
C ASP A 42 16.69 -18.28 -1.88
N ILE A 43 16.91 -17.16 -2.59
CA ILE A 43 16.61 -15.83 -2.06
C ILE A 43 15.12 -15.68 -1.79
N ILE A 44 14.26 -16.04 -2.75
CA ILE A 44 12.80 -15.95 -2.60
C ILE A 44 12.33 -16.83 -1.43
N GLN A 45 12.87 -18.04 -1.30
CA GLN A 45 12.57 -18.94 -0.18
C GLN A 45 13.00 -18.35 1.17
N LYS A 46 14.22 -17.81 1.26
CA LYS A 46 14.71 -17.17 2.49
C LYS A 46 13.92 -15.93 2.85
N PHE A 47 13.58 -15.10 1.88
CA PHE A 47 12.71 -13.93 2.06
C PHE A 47 11.37 -14.37 2.63
N SER A 48 10.76 -15.38 2.00
CA SER A 48 9.47 -15.93 2.42
C SER A 48 9.46 -16.51 3.82
N ALA A 49 10.52 -17.22 4.22
CA ALA A 49 10.67 -17.70 5.58
C ALA A 49 10.75 -16.54 6.60
N ARG A 50 11.39 -15.41 6.24
CA ARG A 50 11.45 -14.21 7.09
C ARG A 50 10.10 -13.51 7.19
N GLU A 51 9.35 -13.42 6.10
CA GLU A 51 7.96 -12.95 6.10
C GLU A 51 7.06 -13.81 7.01
N GLY A 52 7.27 -15.13 7.02
CA GLY A 52 6.59 -16.04 7.94
C GLY A 52 6.88 -15.71 9.41
N ALA A 53 8.16 -15.57 9.76
CA ALA A 53 8.56 -15.18 11.11
C ALA A 53 8.04 -13.78 11.51
N PHE A 54 8.00 -12.85 10.56
CA PHE A 54 7.42 -11.52 10.78
C PHE A 54 5.92 -11.60 11.04
N LYS A 55 5.18 -12.40 10.28
CA LYS A 55 3.75 -12.64 10.52
C LYS A 55 3.50 -13.22 11.90
N GLU A 56 4.30 -14.19 12.33
CA GLU A 56 4.21 -14.74 13.70
C GLU A 56 4.49 -13.65 14.75
N ALA A 57 5.54 -12.86 14.57
CA ALA A 57 5.85 -11.75 15.47
C ALA A 57 4.72 -10.70 15.52
N LEU A 58 4.06 -10.41 14.39
CA LEU A 58 2.93 -9.48 14.32
C LEU A 58 1.78 -9.92 15.23
N THR A 59 1.54 -11.23 15.37
CA THR A 59 0.52 -11.76 16.30
C THR A 59 0.85 -11.48 17.78
N GLY A 60 2.08 -11.06 18.10
CA GLY A 60 2.44 -10.61 19.44
C GLY A 60 1.97 -9.19 19.79
N TYR A 61 1.46 -8.43 18.82
CA TYR A 61 1.07 -7.02 19.01
C TYR A 61 -0.44 -6.83 18.96
N SER A 62 -0.90 -5.78 19.63
CA SER A 62 -2.26 -5.25 19.46
C SER A 62 -2.16 -3.85 18.85
N PHE A 63 -3.10 -3.51 17.98
CA PHE A 63 -3.11 -2.23 17.27
C PHE A 63 -4.52 -1.71 17.05
N THR A 64 -4.64 -0.40 16.83
CA THR A 64 -5.90 0.21 16.41
C THR A 64 -5.89 0.37 14.89
N GLN A 65 -6.93 -0.11 14.24
CA GLN A 65 -7.16 0.00 12.79
C GLN A 65 -8.26 1.02 12.56
N ASP A 66 -7.95 2.14 11.90
CA ASP A 66 -8.92 3.16 11.44
C ASP A 66 -9.03 3.08 9.93
N VAL A 67 -10.20 2.67 9.44
CA VAL A 67 -10.48 2.48 8.02
C VAL A 67 -11.54 3.50 7.62
N SER A 68 -11.22 4.33 6.63
CA SER A 68 -12.17 5.25 5.99
C SER A 68 -12.19 5.03 4.48
N VAL A 69 -13.39 4.95 3.93
CA VAL A 69 -13.66 4.94 2.49
C VAL A 69 -14.56 6.11 2.19
N GLN A 70 -14.11 7.01 1.32
CA GLN A 70 -14.79 8.27 1.03
C GLN A 70 -15.10 8.40 -0.45
N THR A 71 -16.28 8.93 -0.77
CA THR A 71 -16.55 9.49 -2.10
C THR A 71 -16.25 10.97 -2.07
N VAL A 72 -15.52 11.44 -3.08
CA VAL A 72 -15.06 12.82 -3.20
C VAL A 72 -15.66 13.43 -4.45
N LEU A 73 -16.25 14.62 -4.30
CA LEU A 73 -16.80 15.44 -5.37
C LEU A 73 -16.16 16.83 -5.31
N GLY A 74 -15.31 17.13 -6.31
CA GLY A 74 -14.46 18.32 -6.27
C GLY A 74 -13.53 18.26 -5.06
N ASP A 75 -13.58 19.29 -4.22
CA ASP A 75 -12.78 19.39 -2.99
C ASP A 75 -13.55 18.96 -1.73
N SER A 76 -14.70 18.29 -1.89
CA SER A 76 -15.58 17.91 -0.77
C SER A 76 -15.84 16.40 -0.71
N VAL A 77 -15.91 15.86 0.51
CA VAL A 77 -16.36 14.49 0.76
C VAL A 77 -17.89 14.47 0.80
N ASP A 78 -18.53 13.68 -0.08
CA ASP A 78 -20.00 13.58 -0.20
C ASP A 78 -20.56 12.25 0.31
N GLY A 79 -19.70 11.36 0.82
CA GLY A 79 -20.09 10.11 1.49
C GLY A 79 -18.89 9.43 2.14
N GLU A 80 -19.12 8.77 3.27
CA GLU A 80 -18.09 8.08 4.05
C GLU A 80 -18.63 6.78 4.67
N PHE A 81 -17.81 5.73 4.58
CA PHE A 81 -17.79 4.60 5.50
C PHE A 81 -16.57 4.75 6.39
N ARG A 82 -16.73 4.66 7.71
CA ARG A 82 -15.62 4.68 8.65
C ARG A 82 -15.80 3.60 9.72
N ARG A 83 -14.72 2.91 10.06
CA ARG A 83 -14.65 1.94 11.16
C ARG A 83 -13.32 2.05 11.88
N VAL A 84 -13.36 2.24 13.19
CA VAL A 84 -12.21 2.12 14.07
C VAL A 84 -12.37 0.88 14.93
N SER A 85 -11.35 0.04 14.93
CA SER A 85 -11.33 -1.23 15.64
C SER A 85 -10.01 -1.43 16.38
N ASN A 86 -10.07 -2.02 17.57
CA ASN A 86 -8.89 -2.56 18.24
C ASN A 86 -8.70 -4.02 17.83
N ILE A 87 -7.51 -4.34 17.34
CA ILE A 87 -7.11 -5.66 16.86
C ILE A 87 -6.14 -6.28 17.86
N SER A 88 -6.38 -7.53 18.21
CA SER A 88 -5.52 -8.34 19.09
C SER A 88 -5.48 -9.79 18.61
N PHE A 89 -4.54 -10.59 19.13
CA PHE A 89 -4.39 -12.00 18.73
C PHE A 89 -4.24 -12.96 19.93
N PRO A 90 -5.22 -13.02 20.85
CA PRO A 90 -5.14 -13.96 21.97
C PRO A 90 -5.07 -15.40 21.46
N GLY A 91 -4.03 -16.12 21.87
CA GLY A 91 -3.77 -17.48 21.39
C GLY A 91 -3.44 -17.56 19.89
N GLY A 92 -3.01 -16.46 19.27
CA GLY A 92 -2.65 -16.40 17.84
C GLY A 92 -3.84 -16.20 16.90
N VAL A 93 -5.06 -16.03 17.41
CA VAL A 93 -6.28 -15.85 16.61
C VAL A 93 -6.67 -14.37 16.57
N ARG A 94 -6.81 -13.79 15.38
CA ARG A 94 -7.26 -12.39 15.22
C ARG A 94 -8.61 -12.19 15.90
N GLN A 95 -8.67 -11.22 16.80
CA GLN A 95 -9.90 -10.73 17.40
C GLN A 95 -10.03 -9.23 17.14
N GLU A 96 -11.22 -8.83 16.73
CA GLU A 96 -11.56 -7.45 16.43
C GLU A 96 -12.60 -6.94 17.41
N GLN A 97 -12.32 -5.79 18.00
CA GLN A 97 -13.28 -5.03 18.81
C GLN A 97 -13.54 -3.69 18.14
N VAL A 98 -14.72 -3.53 17.53
CA VAL A 98 -15.14 -2.26 16.93
C VAL A 98 -15.39 -1.23 18.03
N THR A 99 -14.66 -0.12 17.99
CA THR A 99 -14.78 0.98 18.97
C THR A 99 -15.53 2.18 18.40
N PHE A 100 -15.54 2.35 17.08
CA PHE A 100 -16.28 3.41 16.40
C PHE A 100 -16.75 2.94 15.02
N SER A 101 -18.04 3.11 14.74
CA SER A 101 -18.65 2.79 13.43
C SER A 101 -19.89 3.67 13.23
N PRO A 102 -19.73 4.91 12.72
CA PRO A 102 -20.84 5.80 12.46
C PRO A 102 -21.72 5.28 11.31
N LEU A 103 -22.88 5.90 11.13
CA LEU A 103 -23.78 5.56 10.04
C LEU A 103 -23.09 5.75 8.68
N ASN A 104 -23.14 4.73 7.83
CA ASN A 104 -22.60 4.78 6.48
C ASN A 104 -23.37 5.78 5.60
N THR A 105 -22.64 6.75 5.04
CA THR A 105 -23.20 7.80 4.18
C THR A 105 -22.85 7.63 2.71
N LEU A 106 -22.15 6.56 2.32
CA LEU A 106 -21.87 6.25 0.92
C LEU A 106 -23.18 6.16 0.10
N ARG A 107 -23.19 6.79 -1.07
CA ARG A 107 -24.33 6.79 -2.02
C ARG A 107 -23.93 6.41 -3.44
N ARG A 108 -22.72 6.78 -3.85
CA ARG A 108 -22.23 6.60 -5.24
C ARG A 108 -21.50 5.28 -5.44
N VAL A 109 -21.02 4.68 -4.35
CA VAL A 109 -20.33 3.41 -4.32
C VAL A 109 -20.94 2.55 -3.21
N SER A 110 -20.91 1.25 -3.39
CA SER A 110 -21.29 0.27 -2.38
C SER A 110 -20.10 -0.62 -2.09
N MET A 111 -19.81 -0.83 -0.80
CA MET A 111 -18.81 -1.79 -0.37
C MET A 111 -19.36 -3.20 -0.60
N SER A 112 -18.62 -4.00 -1.36
CA SER A 112 -18.91 -5.42 -1.57
C SER A 112 -18.46 -6.24 -0.36
N LYS A 113 -18.89 -7.51 -0.31
CA LYS A 113 -18.40 -8.45 0.70
C LYS A 113 -16.89 -8.64 0.62
N GLN A 114 -16.32 -8.67 -0.58
CA GLN A 114 -14.88 -8.82 -0.78
C GLN A 114 -14.11 -7.66 -0.16
N ASP A 115 -14.60 -6.43 -0.31
CA ASP A 115 -13.95 -5.25 0.27
C ASP A 115 -13.89 -5.33 1.80
N PHE A 116 -14.97 -5.82 2.44
CA PHE A 116 -14.96 -6.04 3.90
C PHE A 116 -14.04 -7.19 4.31
N ASP A 117 -14.04 -8.29 3.55
CA ASP A 117 -13.16 -9.42 3.81
C ASP A 117 -11.67 -9.01 3.72
N ASP A 118 -11.32 -8.11 2.79
CA ASP A 118 -9.97 -7.55 2.64
C ASP A 118 -9.59 -6.59 3.79
N ILE A 119 -10.56 -5.84 4.33
CA ILE A 119 -10.35 -4.98 5.51
C ILE A 119 -10.17 -5.82 6.79
N ASP A 120 -10.96 -6.89 6.93
CA ASP A 120 -10.99 -7.76 8.11
C ASP A 120 -9.81 -8.73 8.13
N ASN A 121 -9.40 -9.21 6.96
CA ASN A 121 -8.23 -10.05 6.79
C ASN A 121 -7.27 -9.32 5.87
N PRO A 122 -6.65 -8.22 6.34
CA PRO A 122 -5.63 -7.58 5.54
C PRO A 122 -4.56 -8.64 5.34
N ASN A 123 -4.42 -9.08 4.10
CA ASN A 123 -3.34 -9.95 3.67
C ASN A 123 -2.36 -9.04 2.93
N PRO A 124 -1.63 -8.15 3.63
CA PRO A 124 -0.74 -7.20 2.99
C PRO A 124 0.44 -7.98 2.41
N PHE A 125 0.30 -8.46 1.18
CA PHE A 125 1.33 -9.13 0.37
C PHE A 125 2.34 -9.97 1.17
N PHE A 126 1.90 -10.70 2.19
CA PHE A 126 2.79 -11.49 3.00
C PHE A 126 3.24 -12.64 2.12
N LEU A 127 4.40 -12.50 1.49
CA LEU A 127 5.01 -13.52 0.66
C LEU A 127 5.62 -14.61 1.54
N ASN A 128 4.93 -15.01 2.61
CA ASN A 128 5.24 -16.19 3.41
C ASN A 128 5.07 -17.47 2.55
N PRO A 129 5.51 -18.65 3.04
CA PRO A 129 5.61 -19.82 2.18
C PRO A 129 4.26 -20.26 1.58
N GLN A 130 3.16 -20.02 2.30
CA GLN A 130 1.80 -20.29 1.85
C GLN A 130 1.37 -19.28 0.78
N GLY A 131 1.60 -17.99 1.03
CA GLY A 131 1.26 -16.89 0.13
C GLY A 131 2.01 -16.97 -1.20
N LEU A 132 3.27 -17.41 -1.21
CA LEU A 132 4.07 -17.54 -2.43
C LEU A 132 3.40 -18.34 -3.55
N GLN A 133 2.52 -19.30 -3.21
CA GLN A 133 1.83 -20.12 -4.22
C GLN A 133 0.84 -19.32 -5.07
N GLU A 134 0.32 -18.21 -4.52
CA GLU A 134 -0.68 -17.37 -5.18
C GLU A 134 -0.07 -16.36 -6.18
N TYR A 135 1.25 -16.21 -6.17
CA TYR A 135 1.97 -15.19 -6.94
C TYR A 135 2.97 -15.82 -7.91
N ASN A 136 3.33 -15.06 -8.95
CA ASN A 136 4.56 -15.28 -9.68
C ASN A 136 5.59 -14.26 -9.16
N VAL A 137 6.55 -14.74 -8.38
CA VAL A 137 7.56 -13.89 -7.73
C VAL A 137 8.88 -13.99 -8.48
N LEU A 138 9.37 -12.84 -8.92
CA LEU A 138 10.62 -12.74 -9.66
C LEU A 138 11.64 -11.93 -8.87
N TYR A 139 12.89 -12.36 -8.97
CA TYR A 139 14.02 -11.57 -8.50
C TYR A 139 14.27 -10.43 -9.48
N ALA A 140 14.03 -9.18 -9.05
CA ALA A 140 14.22 -8.01 -9.90
C ALA A 140 15.66 -7.48 -9.86
N GLY A 141 16.31 -7.52 -8.69
CA GLY A 141 17.65 -7.00 -8.49
C GLY A 141 17.94 -6.63 -7.03
N ARG A 142 19.08 -5.98 -6.81
CA ARG A 142 19.48 -5.38 -5.52
C ARG A 142 19.23 -3.89 -5.55
N GLN A 143 18.80 -3.32 -4.45
CA GLN A 143 18.65 -1.88 -4.34
C GLN A 143 19.22 -1.43 -2.99
N LYS A 144 20.01 -0.35 -3.01
CA LYS A 144 20.42 0.32 -1.78
C LYS A 144 19.24 1.13 -1.26
N VAL A 145 18.88 0.92 0.00
CA VAL A 145 17.83 1.66 0.69
C VAL A 145 18.52 2.37 1.86
N ASP A 146 18.80 3.67 1.71
CA ASP A 146 19.45 4.54 2.70
C ASP A 146 20.79 4.02 3.30
N GLU A 147 21.19 4.50 4.48
CA GLU A 147 22.43 4.12 5.21
C GLU A 147 22.36 2.71 5.84
N LEU A 148 21.23 2.01 5.74
CA LEU A 148 21.06 0.65 6.23
C LEU A 148 21.47 -0.36 5.14
N GLN A 149 22.29 -1.35 5.50
CA GLN A 149 22.83 -2.32 4.54
C GLN A 149 21.74 -3.14 3.82
N GLU A 150 21.91 -3.21 2.49
CA GLU A 150 21.21 -3.97 1.43
C GLU A 150 20.41 -5.23 1.82
N GLY A 151 19.20 -5.33 1.27
CA GLY A 151 18.42 -6.56 1.18
C GLY A 151 17.90 -6.80 -0.26
N PRO A 152 17.68 -8.07 -0.67
CA PRO A 152 17.05 -8.38 -1.96
C PRO A 152 15.58 -7.95 -1.99
N ARG A 153 15.13 -7.33 -3.09
CA ARG A 153 13.74 -6.87 -3.27
C ARG A 153 13.00 -7.76 -4.28
N PRO A 154 12.17 -8.71 -3.83
CA PRO A 154 11.32 -9.48 -4.73
C PRO A 154 10.18 -8.60 -5.27
N GLN A 155 9.75 -8.85 -6.50
CA GLN A 155 8.52 -8.30 -7.04
C GLN A 155 7.47 -9.40 -7.15
N ALA A 156 6.27 -9.14 -6.65
CA ALA A 156 5.14 -10.06 -6.71
C ALA A 156 4.06 -9.50 -7.64
N LYS A 157 3.52 -10.37 -8.49
CA LYS A 157 2.31 -10.11 -9.28
C LYS A 157 1.27 -11.18 -8.97
N ASN A 158 0.04 -10.75 -8.69
CA ASN A 158 -1.11 -11.62 -8.41
C ASN A 158 -1.40 -12.52 -9.61
N ARG A 159 -1.46 -13.84 -9.41
CA ARG A 159 -1.81 -14.79 -10.49
C ARG A 159 -3.29 -14.69 -10.90
N LYS A 160 -4.17 -14.27 -9.99
CA LYS A 160 -5.60 -14.07 -10.26
C LYS A 160 -5.83 -12.89 -11.22
N GLU A 161 -5.12 -11.78 -11.04
CA GLU A 161 -5.18 -10.61 -11.95
C GLU A 161 -4.66 -10.92 -13.36
N GLU A 162 -3.79 -11.91 -13.54
CA GLU A 162 -3.34 -12.36 -14.86
C GLU A 162 -4.44 -13.09 -15.64
N LYS A 163 -5.31 -13.84 -14.94
CA LYS A 163 -6.45 -14.51 -15.57
C LYS A 163 -7.53 -13.52 -16.00
N ASP A 164 -7.80 -12.50 -15.20
CA ASP A 164 -8.88 -11.53 -15.48
C ASP A 164 -8.49 -10.51 -16.58
N LYS A 165 -7.20 -10.38 -16.91
CA LYS A 165 -6.73 -9.53 -18.03
C LYS A 165 -6.97 -10.15 -19.41
N GLY A 166 -7.43 -11.39 -19.50
CA GLY A 166 -7.76 -12.08 -20.75
C GLY A 166 -9.13 -11.73 -21.34
N GLU A 167 -9.99 -11.03 -20.61
CA GLU A 167 -11.39 -10.86 -21.00
C GLU A 167 -11.89 -9.45 -20.64
N TRP A 168 -11.47 -8.46 -21.43
CA TRP A 168 -12.16 -7.17 -21.45
C TRP A 168 -13.51 -7.36 -22.15
N PRO A 169 -14.65 -7.04 -21.51
CA PRO A 169 -15.92 -6.98 -22.24
C PRO A 169 -15.80 -5.83 -23.25
N SER A 170 -15.73 -6.20 -24.53
CA SER A 170 -15.91 -5.24 -25.62
C SER A 170 -17.22 -4.51 -25.40
N GLY A 171 -17.14 -3.19 -25.31
CA GLY A 171 -18.28 -2.33 -25.01
C GLY A 171 -19.52 -2.67 -25.83
N SER A 172 -20.65 -2.77 -25.14
CA SER A 172 -21.97 -2.68 -25.75
C SER A 172 -22.45 -1.22 -25.66
N LYS A 173 -22.80 -0.73 -26.85
CA LYS A 173 -23.29 0.61 -27.22
C LYS A 173 -24.47 1.11 -26.40
#